data_AF-A0A392NFW3-F1
#
_entry.id   AF-A0A392NFW3-F1
#
_cell.length_a   1.000
_cell.length_b   1.000
_cell.length_c   1.000
_cell.angle_alpha   90.00
_cell.angle_beta   90.00
_cell.angle_gamma   90.00
#
_symmetry.space_group_name_H-M   'P 1'
#
loop_
_entity.id
_entity.type
_entity.pdbx_description
1 polymer ?
#
loop_
_entity_poly.entity_id
_entity_poly.type
_entity_poly.pdbx_seq_one_letter_code
_entity_poly.pdbx_strand_id
1 'polypeptide(L)'
;KHLAEHCRAEYSRVSNFILWIIAEIAIVACDIPEVIGTAFALNMLFNIPVWIGVLLTGLSTLMLLALQQYGVRKLEFLIAFLVFTIAACFWAELGYAKPDAKEVVKGLFVPQLKGSGATGLAISLLGAMVMP
;
A
#
# COMPACT_ATOMS: atom_id res chain seq x y z
N LYS A 1 -13.36 -11.13 18.28
CA LYS A 1 -12.05 -11.67 18.68
C LYS A 1 -11.10 -11.51 17.50
N HIS A 2 -9.93 -10.92 17.73
CA HIS A 2 -8.95 -10.69 16.68
C HIS A 2 -8.11 -11.95 16.42
N LEU A 3 -7.54 -12.08 15.21
CA LEU A 3 -6.66 -13.20 14.85
C LEU A 3 -5.53 -13.40 15.86
N ALA A 4 -4.97 -12.31 16.40
CA ALA A 4 -3.96 -12.35 17.46
C ALA A 4 -4.45 -13.00 18.77
N GLU A 5 -5.74 -12.87 19.12
CA GLU A 5 -6.31 -13.50 20.32
C GLU A 5 -6.50 -15.01 20.15
N HIS A 6 -6.82 -15.44 18.94
CA HIS A 6 -6.87 -16.87 18.58
C HIS A 6 -5.47 -17.48 18.57
N CYS A 7 -4.49 -16.83 17.96
CA CYS A 7 -3.10 -17.29 18.00
C CYS A 7 -2.57 -17.37 19.44
N ARG A 8 -2.91 -16.42 20.31
CA ARG A 8 -2.52 -16.47 21.73
C ARG A 8 -3.17 -17.59 22.52
N ALA A 9 -4.36 -18.05 22.13
CA ALA A 9 -5.06 -19.15 22.78
C ALA A 9 -4.53 -20.53 22.34
N GLU A 10 -4.08 -20.65 21.09
CA GLU A 10 -3.59 -21.90 20.50
C GLU A 10 -2.08 -22.14 20.71
N TYR A 11 -1.27 -21.07 20.71
CA TYR A 11 0.21 -21.17 20.71
C TYR A 11 0.85 -20.95 22.08
N SER A 12 2.02 -21.56 22.28
CA SER A 12 2.86 -21.36 23.46
C SER A 12 3.35 -19.90 23.58
N ARG A 13 3.66 -19.44 24.81
CA ARG A 13 4.14 -18.06 25.08
C ARG A 13 5.34 -17.64 24.21
N VAL A 14 6.24 -18.57 23.90
CA VAL A 14 7.44 -18.29 23.11
C VAL A 14 7.09 -18.05 21.64
N SER A 15 6.26 -18.91 21.06
CA SER A 15 5.80 -18.76 19.67
C SER A 15 4.98 -17.49 19.47
N ASN A 16 4.12 -17.14 20.44
CA ASN A 16 3.35 -15.90 20.37
C ASN A 16 4.24 -14.65 20.41
N PHE A 17 5.33 -14.66 21.21
CA PHE A 17 6.28 -13.55 21.24
C PHE A 17 7.04 -13.40 19.91
N ILE A 18 7.46 -14.51 19.29
CA ILE A 18 8.09 -14.48 17.96
C ILE A 18 7.13 -13.94 16.89
N LEU A 19 5.87 -14.42 16.90
CA LEU A 19 4.85 -13.93 15.98
C LEU A 19 4.57 -12.44 16.16
N TRP A 20 4.56 -11.96 17.40
CA TRP A 20 4.40 -10.53 17.70
C TRP A 20 5.54 -9.69 17.12
N ILE A 21 6.80 -10.13 17.29
CA ILE A 21 7.96 -9.43 16.70
C ILE A 21 7.90 -9.40 15.17
N ILE A 22 7.53 -10.52 14.54
CA ILE A 22 7.40 -10.59 13.07
C ILE A 22 6.30 -9.65 12.58
N ALA A 23 5.16 -9.62 13.27
CA ALA A 23 4.06 -8.72 12.95
C ALA A 23 4.48 -7.24 13.09
N GLU A 24 5.17 -6.88 14.17
CA GLU A 24 5.65 -5.51 14.38
C GLU A 24 6.61 -5.06 13.27
N ILE A 25 7.57 -5.92 12.91
CA ILE A 25 8.51 -5.66 11.80
C ILE A 25 7.75 -5.50 10.49
N ALA A 26 6.73 -6.34 10.26
CA ALA A 26 5.96 -6.30 9.02
C ALA A 26 5.09 -5.03 8.90
N ILE A 27 4.51 -4.56 10.01
CA ILE A 27 3.77 -3.29 10.06
C ILE A 27 4.71 -2.13 9.73
N VAL A 28 5.90 -2.09 10.35
CA VAL A 28 6.92 -1.07 10.04
C VAL A 28 7.34 -1.13 8.57
N ALA A 29 7.55 -2.33 8.03
CA ALA A 29 7.91 -2.51 6.62
C ALA A 29 6.80 -2.05 5.65
N CYS A 30 5.53 -2.20 6.02
CA CYS A 30 4.38 -1.76 5.25
C CYS A 30 4.23 -0.22 5.20
N ASP A 31 4.66 0.48 6.26
CA ASP A 31 4.59 1.94 6.36
C ASP A 31 5.71 2.65 5.57
N ILE A 32 6.86 2.00 5.38
CA ILE A 32 8.01 2.58 4.65
C ILE A 32 7.64 3.08 3.24
N PRO A 33 6.99 2.29 2.37
CA PRO A 33 6.55 2.76 1.06
C PRO A 33 5.62 3.96 1.10
N GLU A 34 4.74 4.05 2.09
CA GLU A 34 3.80 5.16 2.26
C GLU A 34 4.57 6.45 2.58
N VAL A 35 5.50 6.39 3.54
CA VAL A 35 6.36 7.52 3.93
C VAL A 35 7.25 8.00 2.79
N ILE A 36 7.83 7.08 2.04
CA ILE A 36 8.66 7.40 0.89
C ILE A 36 7.81 8.03 -0.22
N GLY A 37 6.64 7.46 -0.52
CA GLY A 37 5.74 7.91 -1.56
C GLY A 37 5.26 9.35 -1.34
N THR A 38 4.83 9.69 -0.12
CA THR A 38 4.39 11.06 0.21
C THR A 38 5.55 12.05 0.19
N ALA A 39 6.74 11.67 0.67
CA ALA A 39 7.92 12.54 0.63
C ALA A 39 8.34 12.87 -0.82
N PHE A 40 8.31 11.89 -1.72
CA PHE A 40 8.57 12.10 -3.14
C PHE A 40 7.46 12.91 -3.82
N ALA A 41 6.19 12.67 -3.48
CA ALA A 41 5.08 13.46 -4.02
C ALA A 41 5.20 14.95 -3.66
N LEU A 42 5.54 15.26 -2.40
CA LEU A 42 5.76 16.63 -1.94
C LEU A 42 6.98 17.26 -2.60
N ASN A 43 8.05 16.49 -2.82
CA ASN A 43 9.22 16.95 -3.54
C ASN A 43 8.89 17.31 -5.00
N MET A 44 8.15 16.46 -5.70
CA MET A 44 7.80 16.69 -7.10
C MET A 44 6.79 17.83 -7.28
N LEU A 45 5.83 17.99 -6.36
CA LEU A 45 4.77 18.99 -6.47
C LEU A 45 5.20 20.39 -6.01
N PHE A 46 5.99 20.48 -4.92
CA PHE A 46 6.32 21.74 -4.27
C PHE A 46 7.83 22.03 -4.21
N ASN A 47 8.69 21.15 -4.76
CA ASN A 47 10.15 21.23 -4.64
C ASN A 47 10.66 21.31 -3.19
N ILE A 48 9.89 20.73 -2.24
CA ILE A 48 10.25 20.67 -0.83
C ILE A 48 11.31 19.58 -0.62
N PRO A 49 12.35 19.81 0.21
CA PRO A 49 13.35 18.78 0.49
C PRO A 49 12.73 17.57 1.20
N VAL A 50 13.21 16.37 0.84
CA VAL A 50 12.66 15.08 1.30
C VAL A 50 12.60 14.97 2.83
N TRP A 51 13.58 15.51 3.55
CA TRP A 51 13.59 15.52 5.02
C TRP A 51 12.36 16.21 5.64
N ILE A 52 11.89 17.30 5.03
CA ILE A 52 10.67 17.99 5.48
C ILE A 52 9.44 17.17 5.07
N GLY A 53 9.48 16.54 3.89
CA GLY A 53 8.43 15.65 3.41
C GLY A 53 8.16 14.49 4.38
N VAL A 54 9.22 13.81 4.86
CA VAL A 54 9.11 12.71 5.84
C VAL A 54 8.47 13.18 7.16
N LEU A 55 8.84 14.37 7.63
CA LEU A 55 8.30 14.92 8.88
C LEU A 55 6.82 15.30 8.74
N LEU A 56 6.42 15.80 7.56
CA LEU A 56 5.02 16.06 7.22
C LEU A 56 4.21 14.77 7.11
N THR A 57 4.79 13.65 6.66
CA THR A 57 4.08 12.37 6.63
C THR A 57 3.70 11.90 8.03
N GLY A 58 4.61 11.98 8.99
CA GLY A 58 4.29 11.65 10.39
C GLY A 58 3.18 12.55 10.97
N LEU A 59 3.11 13.80 10.53
CA LEU A 59 2.00 14.69 10.90
C LEU A 59 0.68 14.29 10.21
N SER A 60 0.74 13.80 8.98
CA SER A 60 -0.42 13.31 8.24
C SER A 60 -1.03 12.05 8.87
N THR A 61 -0.22 11.11 9.35
CA THR A 61 -0.73 9.91 10.03
C THR A 61 -1.41 10.26 11.36
N LEU A 62 -0.84 11.18 12.13
CA LEU A 62 -1.47 11.75 13.33
C LEU A 62 -2.79 12.47 13.01
N MET A 63 -2.81 13.24 11.92
CA MET A 63 -4.02 13.91 11.44
C MET A 63 -5.10 12.90 11.04
N LEU A 64 -4.75 11.78 10.41
CA LEU A 64 -5.68 10.72 10.03
C LEU A 64 -6.27 10.02 11.26
N LEU A 65 -5.44 9.71 12.26
CA LEU A 65 -5.89 9.19 13.57
C LEU A 65 -6.80 10.21 14.29
N ALA A 66 -6.49 11.50 14.20
CA ALA A 66 -7.33 12.57 14.71
C ALA A 66 -8.65 12.72 13.94
N LEU A 67 -8.70 12.36 12.67
CA LEU A 67 -9.92 12.38 11.87
C LEU A 67 -10.80 11.16 12.13
N GLN A 68 -10.21 10.00 12.46
CA GLN A 68 -10.94 8.77 12.77
C GLN A 68 -11.88 8.92 13.98
N GLN A 69 -11.46 9.68 14.99
CA GLN A 69 -12.26 9.98 16.19
C GLN A 69 -13.48 10.90 15.91
N TYR A 70 -13.51 11.61 14.77
CA TYR A 70 -14.65 12.46 14.36
C TYR A 70 -15.78 11.71 13.64
N GLY A 71 -15.60 10.43 13.29
CA GLY A 71 -16.66 9.57 12.79
C GLY A 71 -16.27 8.72 11.57
N VAL A 72 -16.37 7.40 11.72
CA VAL A 72 -15.94 6.39 10.74
C VAL A 72 -16.58 6.58 9.36
N ARG A 73 -17.88 6.89 9.29
CA ARG A 73 -18.61 7.04 8.01
C ARG A 73 -18.07 8.18 7.13
N LYS A 74 -17.61 9.28 7.73
CA LYS A 74 -17.06 10.42 6.98
C LYS A 74 -15.67 10.10 6.45
N LEU A 75 -14.87 9.41 7.26
CA LEU A 75 -13.54 8.96 6.88
C LEU A 75 -13.58 7.93 5.75
N GLU A 76 -14.52 7.00 5.78
CA GLU A 76 -14.73 6.03 4.70
C GLU A 76 -15.04 6.71 3.36
N PHE A 77 -15.94 7.69 3.36
CA PHE A 77 -16.26 8.45 2.14
C PHE A 77 -15.05 9.23 1.60
N LEU A 78 -14.25 9.82 2.50
CA LEU A 78 -13.03 10.53 2.13
C LEU A 78 -11.99 9.61 1.50
N ILE A 79 -11.75 8.43 2.08
CA ILE A 79 -10.84 7.42 1.52
C ILE A 79 -11.35 6.95 0.15
N ALA A 80 -12.64 6.64 0.03
CA ALA A 80 -13.24 6.21 -1.24
C ALA A 80 -13.07 7.28 -2.33
N PHE A 81 -13.25 8.56 -1.99
CA PHE A 81 -13.04 9.67 -2.90
C PHE A 81 -11.57 9.80 -3.35
N LEU A 82 -10.62 9.65 -2.42
CA LEU A 82 -9.18 9.66 -2.73
C LEU A 82 -8.80 8.51 -3.68
N VAL A 83 -9.24 7.28 -3.37
CA VAL A 83 -9.00 6.10 -4.22
C VAL A 83 -9.60 6.29 -5.62
N PHE A 84 -10.82 6.83 -5.70
CA PHE A 84 -11.47 7.11 -6.98
C PHE A 84 -10.69 8.16 -7.80
N THR A 85 -10.16 9.18 -7.14
CA THR A 85 -9.33 10.22 -7.79
C THR A 85 -8.08 9.61 -8.40
N ILE A 86 -7.37 8.75 -7.65
CA ILE A 86 -6.18 8.02 -8.15
C ILE A 86 -6.55 7.13 -9.35
N ALA A 87 -7.64 6.38 -9.24
CA ALA A 87 -8.12 5.52 -10.32
C ALA A 87 -8.47 6.33 -11.59
N ALA A 88 -9.13 7.48 -11.43
CA ALA A 88 -9.46 8.37 -12.55
C ALA A 88 -8.21 8.96 -13.21
N CYS A 89 -7.20 9.35 -12.44
CA CYS A 89 -5.91 9.80 -12.96
C CYS A 89 -5.23 8.71 -13.79
N PHE A 90 -5.12 7.49 -13.28
CA PHE A 90 -4.55 6.36 -14.03
C PHE A 90 -5.35 6.03 -15.28
N TRP A 91 -6.67 6.12 -15.22
CA TRP A 91 -7.53 5.89 -16.39
C TRP A 91 -7.28 6.92 -17.50
N ALA A 92 -7.13 8.19 -17.13
CA ALA A 92 -6.79 9.25 -18.07
C ALA A 92 -5.41 9.02 -18.70
N GLU A 93 -4.39 8.71 -17.89
CA GLU A 93 -3.02 8.40 -18.36
C GLU A 93 -3.00 7.20 -19.31
N LEU A 94 -3.74 6.13 -19.01
CA LEU A 94 -3.89 4.98 -19.91
C LEU A 94 -4.56 5.37 -21.24
N GLY A 95 -5.54 6.27 -21.20
CA GLY A 95 -6.16 6.83 -22.41
C GLY A 95 -5.17 7.62 -23.28
N TYR A 96 -4.29 8.41 -22.66
CA TYR A 96 -3.23 9.15 -23.37
C TYR A 96 -2.15 8.25 -23.94
N ALA A 97 -1.76 7.20 -23.19
CA ALA A 97 -0.73 6.25 -23.61
C ALA A 97 -1.14 5.41 -24.85
N LYS A 98 -2.45 5.34 -25.18
CA LYS A 98 -3.02 4.56 -26.29
C LYS A 98 -2.42 3.16 -26.41
N PRO A 99 -2.47 2.33 -25.35
CA PRO A 99 -1.96 0.97 -25.42
C PRO A 99 -2.80 0.14 -26.40
N ASP A 100 -2.16 -0.82 -27.05
CA ASP A 100 -2.86 -1.78 -27.90
C ASP A 100 -3.80 -2.64 -27.03
N ALA A 101 -5.09 -2.32 -27.03
CA ALA A 101 -6.09 -2.96 -26.18
C ALA A 101 -6.15 -4.49 -26.38
N LYS A 102 -5.82 -4.96 -27.60
CA LYS A 102 -5.74 -6.39 -27.92
C LYS A 102 -4.60 -7.09 -27.17
N GLU A 103 -3.45 -6.43 -27.00
CA GLU A 103 -2.32 -6.99 -26.26
C GLU A 103 -2.55 -6.94 -24.76
N VAL A 104 -3.18 -5.88 -24.24
CA VAL A 104 -3.56 -5.77 -22.83
C VAL A 104 -4.54 -6.87 -22.42
N VAL A 105 -5.61 -7.07 -23.21
CA VAL A 105 -6.58 -8.14 -22.96
C VAL A 105 -5.92 -9.51 -23.09
N LYS A 106 -5.05 -9.71 -24.08
CA LYS A 106 -4.30 -10.98 -24.21
C LYS A 106 -3.37 -11.23 -23.03
N GLY A 107 -2.70 -10.21 -22.51
CA GLY A 107 -1.84 -10.30 -21.32
C GLY A 107 -2.61 -10.56 -20.02
N LEU A 108 -3.85 -10.07 -19.92
CA LEU A 108 -4.74 -10.32 -18.77
C LEU A 108 -5.18 -11.79 -18.69
N PHE A 109 -5.45 -12.42 -19.84
CA PHE A 109 -5.96 -13.80 -19.92
C PHE A 109 -4.90 -14.86 -20.19
N VAL A 110 -3.78 -14.51 -20.82
CA VAL A 110 -2.67 -15.42 -21.14
C VAL A 110 -1.44 -14.98 -20.35
N PRO A 111 -1.20 -15.52 -19.14
CA PRO A 111 -0.01 -15.20 -18.39
C PRO A 111 1.22 -15.71 -19.14
N GLN A 112 1.99 -14.79 -19.73
CA GLN A 112 3.23 -15.10 -20.43
C GLN A 112 4.42 -14.68 -19.56
N LEU A 113 5.08 -15.64 -18.93
CA LEU A 113 6.36 -15.43 -18.27
C LEU A 113 7.46 -15.37 -19.34
N LYS A 114 7.55 -14.25 -20.06
CA LYS A 114 8.59 -14.02 -21.06
C LYS A 114 9.73 -13.21 -20.44
N GLY A 115 10.92 -13.83 -20.37
CA GLY A 115 12.16 -13.15 -20.01
C GLY A 115 12.80 -13.61 -18.69
N SER A 116 14.12 -13.45 -18.61
CA SER A 116 14.93 -13.69 -17.41
C SER A 116 14.64 -12.62 -16.35
N GLY A 117 13.59 -12.81 -15.56
CA GLY A 117 13.16 -11.88 -14.51
C GLY A 117 11.64 -11.81 -14.30
N ALA A 118 10.84 -12.30 -15.25
CA ALA A 118 9.38 -12.28 -15.16
C ALA A 118 8.85 -13.07 -13.95
N THR A 119 9.48 -14.20 -13.62
CA THR A 119 9.13 -15.01 -12.45
C THR A 119 9.39 -14.27 -11.14
N GLY A 120 10.50 -13.52 -11.06
CA GLY A 120 10.83 -12.71 -9.88
C GLY A 120 9.80 -11.61 -9.65
N LEU A 121 9.41 -10.90 -10.72
CA LEU A 121 8.37 -9.88 -10.68
C LEU A 121 7.00 -10.45 -10.29
N ALA A 122 6.64 -11.63 -10.81
CA ALA A 122 5.40 -12.30 -10.45
C ALA A 122 5.35 -12.69 -8.96
N ILE A 123 6.46 -13.22 -8.44
CA ILE A 123 6.57 -13.57 -7.01
C ILE A 123 6.51 -12.30 -6.15
N SER A 124 7.16 -11.21 -6.55
CA SER A 124 7.10 -9.95 -5.80
C SER A 124 5.70 -9.33 -5.81
N LEU A 125 4.97 -9.42 -6.93
CA LEU A 125 3.58 -8.96 -7.03
C LEU A 125 2.67 -9.76 -6.10
N LEU A 126 2.81 -11.09 -6.07
CA LEU A 126 2.04 -11.93 -5.15
C LEU A 126 2.36 -11.60 -3.69
N GLY A 127 3.64 -11.41 -3.35
CA GLY A 127 4.06 -11.03 -2.00
C GLY A 127 3.51 -9.67 -1.57
N ALA A 128 3.47 -8.68 -2.47
CA ALA A 128 2.95 -7.35 -2.17
C ALA A 128 1.42 -7.32 -1.92
N MET A 129 0.67 -8.27 -2.47
CA MET A 129 -0.79 -8.32 -2.32
C MET A 129 -1.24 -8.91 -0.97
N VAL A 130 -0.34 -9.62 -0.28
CA VAL A 130 -0.63 -10.24 1.02
C VAL A 130 -0.04 -9.37 2.12
N MET A 131 -0.82 -8.42 2.62
CA MET A 131 -0.47 -7.66 3.82
C MET A 131 -0.69 -8.54 5.08
N PRO A 132 0.31 -8.67 5.97
CA PRO A 132 0.20 -9.45 7.21
C PRO A 132 -0.62 -8.74 8.32
#